data_AF-A0A660SGL7-F1
#
_entry.id   AF-A0A660SGL7-F1
#
_cell.length_a   1.000
_cell.length_b   1.000
_cell.length_c   1.000
_cell.angle_alpha   90.00
_cell.angle_beta   90.00
_cell.angle_gamma   90.00
#
_symmetry.space_group_name_H-M   'P 1'
#
loop_
_entity.id
_entity.type
_entity.pdbx_description
1 polymer ?
#
loop_
_entity_poly.entity_id
_entity_poly.type
_entity_poly.pdbx_seq_one_letter_code
_entity_poly.pdbx_strand_id
1 'polypeptide(L)'
;MKFEPTRYELVSAATGTRQPDEGGWTLGFSDEPPSLIRADYAVKQLTLRENLGGLYQFADWLPIRRILDGSSAPVSYKSSGLADSLSLKNLWITFNGWWPEKGAGMVTGSFKECEAYSVCARMDDNFKGILVVASAGNTARAFARVCSDNSIPLLLFVPRDNLNSLEFGSPIKPCVKMICAETGGDYFDAIRMSNAAVAGSDLFIAEGGAKNIARRDGMATTVLSAVTEIGRIPDAYFQAVGSGTGAIAAWEAAVRFEADGRFGDNNMRLMVSQNVPFTPMADSLAADSRDFIIADDDTARSQVNEVTAKVLTNRHPPWGVPGGLY
;
A
#
# COMPACT_ATOMS: atom_id res chain seq x y z
N MET A 1 1.38 28.45 5.63
CA MET A 1 0.96 27.88 6.94
C MET A 1 1.76 26.60 7.13
N LYS A 2 2.35 26.36 8.30
CA LYS A 2 3.10 25.12 8.57
C LYS A 2 2.10 23.97 8.69
N PHE A 3 2.38 22.83 8.07
CA PHE A 3 1.55 21.63 8.23
C PHE A 3 1.72 21.09 9.65
N GLU A 4 0.60 20.83 10.32
CA GLU A 4 0.56 20.19 11.64
C GLU A 4 0.11 18.73 11.47
N PRO A 5 0.98 17.75 11.79
CA PRO A 5 0.67 16.33 11.73
C PRO A 5 -0.44 15.91 12.69
N THR A 6 -1.29 14.98 12.26
CA THR A 6 -2.26 14.35 13.15
C THR A 6 -1.54 13.41 14.11
N ARG A 7 -1.82 13.55 15.41
CA ARG A 7 -1.27 12.66 16.43
C ARG A 7 -1.92 11.27 16.31
N TYR A 8 -1.14 10.22 16.52
CA TYR A 8 -1.63 8.84 16.59
C TYR A 8 -0.77 8.01 17.54
N GLU A 9 -1.31 6.88 17.97
CA GLU A 9 -0.57 5.80 18.62
C GLU A 9 -0.56 4.56 17.73
N LEU A 10 0.42 3.69 17.90
CA LEU A 10 0.47 2.41 17.24
C LEU A 10 -0.20 1.36 18.11
N VAL A 11 -1.05 0.53 17.52
CA VAL A 11 -1.84 -0.50 18.22
C VAL A 11 -1.53 -1.87 17.61
N SER A 12 -1.09 -2.81 18.43
CA SER A 12 -0.88 -4.20 18.02
C SER A 12 -2.20 -4.90 17.73
N ALA A 13 -2.34 -5.51 16.55
CA ALA A 13 -3.52 -6.30 16.20
C ALA A 13 -3.64 -7.63 16.98
N ALA A 14 -2.59 -8.04 17.70
CA ALA A 14 -2.56 -9.29 18.45
C ALA A 14 -2.95 -9.09 19.91
N THR A 15 -2.41 -8.05 20.54
CA THR A 15 -2.51 -7.82 21.99
C THR A 15 -3.34 -6.59 22.35
N GLY A 16 -3.55 -5.67 21.40
CA GLY A 16 -4.13 -4.36 21.67
C GLY A 16 -3.17 -3.38 22.36
N THR A 17 -1.91 -3.76 22.57
CA THR A 17 -0.88 -2.89 23.16
C THR A 17 -0.71 -1.62 22.34
N ARG A 18 -0.54 -0.50 23.05
CA ARG A 18 -0.38 0.84 22.50
C ARG A 18 1.02 1.35 22.76
N GLN A 19 1.70 1.83 21.73
CA GLN A 19 3.03 2.45 21.84
C GLN A 19 3.11 3.68 20.92
N PRO A 20 3.93 4.69 21.26
CA PRO A 20 4.22 5.77 20.34
C PRO A 20 4.98 5.27 19.10
N ASP A 21 4.88 6.01 17.99
CA ASP A 21 5.71 5.76 16.80
C ASP A 21 7.12 6.32 17.01
N GLU A 22 7.95 5.56 17.72
CA GLU A 22 9.33 5.91 18.02
C GLU A 22 10.13 6.22 16.74
N GLY A 23 10.74 7.40 16.68
CA GLY A 23 11.49 7.86 15.51
C GLY A 23 10.64 8.07 14.24
N GLY A 24 9.32 7.83 14.30
CA GLY A 24 8.42 7.89 13.15
C GLY A 24 8.56 6.73 12.17
N TRP A 25 9.20 5.61 12.54
CA TRP A 25 9.41 4.48 11.62
C TRP A 25 9.28 3.09 12.25
N THR A 26 8.38 2.93 13.21
CA THR A 26 8.08 1.62 13.78
C THR A 26 7.33 0.75 12.76
N LEU A 27 7.77 -0.52 12.62
CA LEU A 27 7.20 -1.54 11.73
C LEU A 27 6.57 -2.73 12.50
N GLY A 28 6.66 -2.74 13.81
CA GLY A 28 6.12 -3.78 14.68
C GLY A 28 6.74 -3.67 16.07
N PHE A 29 6.16 -4.38 17.03
CA PHE A 29 6.65 -4.43 18.40
C PHE A 29 7.51 -5.68 18.59
N SER A 30 8.74 -5.51 19.07
CA SER A 30 9.72 -6.60 19.23
C SER A 30 9.52 -7.40 20.52
N ASP A 31 8.76 -6.86 21.47
CA ASP A 31 8.43 -7.44 22.77
C ASP A 31 7.16 -8.31 22.74
N GLU A 32 6.59 -8.54 21.56
CA GLU A 32 5.35 -9.29 21.36
C GLU A 32 5.46 -10.35 20.25
N PRO A 33 4.54 -11.33 20.20
CA PRO A 33 4.41 -12.22 19.04
C PRO A 33 4.21 -11.43 17.73
N PRO A 34 4.63 -11.99 16.56
CA PRO A 34 4.47 -11.34 15.27
C PRO A 34 3.03 -10.89 15.01
N SER A 35 2.87 -9.60 14.69
CA SER A 35 1.57 -8.94 14.51
C SER A 35 1.72 -7.77 13.55
N LEU A 36 0.64 -7.40 12.85
CA LEU A 36 0.56 -6.07 12.25
C LEU A 36 0.19 -5.04 13.32
N ILE A 37 0.76 -3.85 13.18
CA ILE A 37 0.39 -2.68 13.98
C ILE A 37 -0.49 -1.75 13.16
N ARG A 38 -1.43 -1.03 13.77
CA ARG A 38 -2.31 -0.04 13.14
C ARG A 38 -2.12 1.33 13.78
N ALA A 39 -2.43 2.40 13.06
CA ALA A 39 -2.46 3.75 13.63
C ALA A 39 -3.85 4.04 14.23
N ASP A 40 -3.89 4.43 15.51
CA ASP A 40 -5.07 4.99 16.16
C ASP A 40 -4.94 6.51 16.24
N TYR A 41 -5.57 7.20 15.29
CA TYR A 41 -5.49 8.65 15.15
C TYR A 41 -6.28 9.37 16.24
N ALA A 42 -5.76 10.51 16.72
CA ALA A 42 -6.45 11.37 17.66
C ALA A 42 -7.72 11.99 17.05
N VAL A 43 -7.73 12.22 15.74
CA VAL A 43 -8.90 12.69 14.99
C VAL A 43 -9.77 11.48 14.62
N LYS A 44 -10.92 11.34 15.28
CA LYS A 44 -11.84 10.21 15.07
C LYS A 44 -12.83 10.42 13.93
N GLN A 45 -13.06 11.67 13.53
CA GLN A 45 -13.94 11.99 12.41
C GLN A 45 -13.14 12.59 11.27
N LEU A 46 -13.18 11.95 10.10
CA LEU A 46 -12.45 12.39 8.92
C LEU A 46 -12.99 13.73 8.43
N THR A 47 -12.14 14.74 8.33
CA THR A 47 -12.43 15.98 7.62
C THR A 47 -11.51 16.08 6.41
N LEU A 48 -12.09 16.27 5.22
CA LEU A 48 -11.28 16.50 4.02
C LEU A 48 -10.60 17.86 4.13
N ARG A 49 -9.27 17.84 4.21
CA ARG A 49 -8.44 19.05 4.29
C ARG A 49 -8.21 19.60 2.89
N GLU A 50 -9.25 20.20 2.31
CA GLU A 50 -9.27 20.73 0.93
C GLU A 50 -8.07 21.64 0.61
N ASN A 51 -7.55 22.33 1.62
CA ASN A 51 -6.41 23.23 1.50
C ASN A 51 -5.05 22.52 1.28
N LEU A 52 -4.94 21.20 1.44
CA LEU A 52 -3.70 20.43 1.26
C LEU A 52 -3.57 19.82 -0.15
N GLY A 53 -4.70 19.59 -0.84
CA GLY A 53 -4.73 19.01 -2.18
C GLY A 53 -4.26 17.56 -2.26
N GLY A 54 -4.51 16.93 -3.41
CA GLY A 54 -4.02 15.57 -3.73
C GLY A 54 -4.40 14.53 -2.68
N LEU A 55 -3.47 13.60 -2.40
CA LEU A 55 -3.63 12.57 -1.37
C LEU A 55 -3.80 13.19 0.03
N TYR A 56 -3.21 14.36 0.26
CA TYR A 56 -3.10 14.97 1.57
C TYR A 56 -4.38 15.60 2.08
N GLN A 57 -5.44 15.67 1.27
CA GLN A 57 -6.78 15.96 1.77
C GLN A 57 -7.24 14.96 2.85
N PHE A 58 -6.68 13.75 2.86
CA PHE A 58 -6.96 12.71 3.87
C PHE A 58 -6.02 12.75 5.09
N ALA A 59 -5.27 13.83 5.30
CA ALA A 59 -4.20 13.90 6.31
C ALA A 59 -4.64 13.64 7.76
N ASP A 60 -5.93 13.72 8.08
CA ASP A 60 -6.44 13.33 9.40
C ASP A 60 -6.20 11.85 9.71
N TRP A 61 -6.19 10.99 8.69
CA TRP A 61 -6.01 9.54 8.80
C TRP A 61 -4.80 9.02 8.00
N LEU A 62 -3.76 9.84 7.88
CA LEU A 62 -2.47 9.46 7.32
C LEU A 62 -1.34 9.73 8.34
N PRO A 63 -0.33 8.85 8.47
CA PRO A 63 0.72 8.98 9.45
C PRO A 63 1.87 9.82 8.87
N ILE A 64 1.55 11.03 8.41
CA ILE A 64 2.46 11.91 7.68
C ILE A 64 2.97 13.04 8.57
N ARG A 65 4.22 13.46 8.33
CA ARG A 65 4.90 14.53 9.07
C ARG A 65 5.10 15.79 8.25
N ARG A 66 4.95 15.69 6.93
CA ARG A 66 5.06 16.80 5.97
C ARG A 66 4.17 16.56 4.75
N ILE A 67 4.06 17.56 3.90
CA ILE A 67 3.35 17.51 2.61
C ILE A 67 4.40 17.43 1.50
N LEU A 68 4.19 16.53 0.55
CA LEU A 68 5.03 16.40 -0.64
C LEU A 68 4.34 17.01 -1.85
N ASP A 69 5.13 17.41 -2.84
CA ASP A 69 4.62 17.97 -4.08
C ASP A 69 4.20 16.87 -5.05
N GLY A 70 3.17 17.15 -5.84
CA GLY A 70 2.76 16.31 -6.98
C GLY A 70 1.80 15.16 -6.67
N SER A 71 1.31 15.03 -5.43
CA SER A 71 0.36 13.97 -5.11
C SER A 71 -1.01 14.16 -5.77
N SER A 72 -1.64 13.06 -6.17
CA SER A 72 -3.04 13.01 -6.60
C SER A 72 -3.84 12.12 -5.64
N ALA A 73 -5.09 12.49 -5.37
CA ALA A 73 -6.01 11.57 -4.68
C ALA A 73 -6.56 10.51 -5.64
N PRO A 74 -6.98 9.36 -5.09
CA PRO A 74 -7.96 8.50 -5.76
C PRO A 74 -9.21 9.28 -6.13
N VAL A 75 -9.85 8.91 -7.24
CA VAL A 75 -11.12 9.53 -7.69
C VAL A 75 -12.20 8.47 -7.74
N SER A 76 -13.27 8.66 -6.97
CA SER A 76 -14.43 7.76 -6.98
C SER A 76 -15.55 8.34 -7.84
N TYR A 77 -16.21 7.50 -8.63
CA TYR A 77 -17.38 7.91 -9.41
C TYR A 77 -18.39 6.77 -9.54
N LYS A 78 -19.66 7.14 -9.70
CA LYS A 78 -20.73 6.16 -9.95
C LYS A 78 -20.67 5.70 -11.40
N SER A 79 -20.53 4.39 -11.60
CA SER A 79 -20.53 3.79 -12.93
C SER A 79 -21.97 3.58 -13.40
N SER A 80 -22.26 3.90 -14.66
CA SER A 80 -23.54 3.61 -15.32
C SER A 80 -23.39 2.45 -16.31
N GLY A 81 -22.51 2.58 -17.32
CA GLY A 81 -22.39 1.57 -18.38
C GLY A 81 -22.00 0.18 -17.90
N LEU A 82 -21.00 0.07 -17.02
CA LEU A 82 -20.62 -1.22 -16.42
C LEU A 82 -21.70 -1.71 -15.45
N ALA A 83 -22.36 -0.79 -14.75
CA ALA A 83 -23.42 -1.13 -13.80
C ALA A 83 -24.63 -1.74 -14.51
N ASP A 84 -25.07 -1.14 -15.62
CA ASP A 84 -26.15 -1.64 -16.47
C ASP A 84 -25.81 -3.02 -17.03
N SER A 85 -24.58 -3.21 -17.51
CA SER A 85 -24.09 -4.49 -18.05
C SER A 85 -24.07 -5.61 -17.01
N LEU A 86 -23.88 -5.27 -15.73
CA LEU A 86 -23.87 -6.20 -14.59
C LEU A 86 -25.21 -6.24 -13.83
N SER A 87 -26.23 -5.50 -14.28
CA SER A 87 -27.51 -5.34 -13.57
C SER A 87 -27.36 -4.83 -12.12
N LEU A 88 -26.35 -3.99 -11.87
CA LEU A 88 -26.07 -3.37 -10.58
C LEU A 88 -26.62 -1.93 -10.56
N LYS A 89 -27.33 -1.56 -9.48
CA LYS A 89 -27.89 -0.19 -9.32
C LYS A 89 -26.96 0.81 -8.64
N ASN A 90 -25.95 0.31 -7.93
CA ASN A 90 -25.07 1.11 -7.10
C ASN A 90 -23.60 0.66 -7.21
N LEU A 91 -23.09 0.64 -8.44
CA LEU A 91 -21.69 0.34 -8.72
C LEU A 91 -20.86 1.61 -8.74
N TRP A 92 -19.80 1.63 -7.94
CA TRP A 92 -18.83 2.73 -7.87
C TRP A 92 -17.45 2.22 -8.24
N ILE A 93 -16.68 3.08 -8.90
CA ILE A 93 -15.30 2.79 -9.30
C ILE A 93 -14.41 3.84 -8.66
N THR A 94 -13.43 3.40 -7.88
CA THR A 94 -12.31 4.26 -7.47
C THR A 94 -11.17 4.08 -8.45
N PHE A 95 -10.88 5.13 -9.22
CA PHE A 95 -9.86 5.16 -10.24
C PHE A 95 -8.54 5.72 -9.67
N ASN A 96 -7.47 4.96 -9.89
CA ASN A 96 -6.13 5.24 -9.37
C ASN A 96 -5.12 5.23 -10.53
N GLY A 97 -5.20 6.25 -11.38
CA GLY A 97 -4.36 6.39 -12.57
C GLY A 97 -4.37 7.81 -13.12
N TRP A 98 -4.00 7.93 -14.39
CA TRP A 98 -4.00 9.22 -15.11
C TRP A 98 -5.30 9.37 -15.91
N TRP A 99 -6.18 10.25 -15.43
CA TRP A 99 -7.42 10.66 -16.11
C TRP A 99 -7.75 12.13 -15.78
N PRO A 100 -7.07 13.09 -16.42
CA PRO A 100 -7.19 14.52 -16.10
C PRO A 100 -8.62 15.06 -16.19
N GLU A 101 -9.41 14.59 -17.15
CA GLU A 101 -10.81 14.99 -17.34
C GLU A 101 -11.71 14.60 -16.15
N LYS A 102 -11.27 13.65 -15.31
CA LYS A 102 -11.92 13.26 -14.06
C LYS A 102 -11.16 13.73 -12.81
N GLY A 103 -10.11 14.54 -12.97
CA GLY A 103 -9.30 15.01 -11.86
C GLY A 103 -8.34 13.98 -11.26
N ALA A 104 -8.13 12.83 -11.92
CA ALA A 104 -7.14 11.84 -11.49
C ALA A 104 -5.79 12.13 -12.15
N GLY A 105 -4.77 12.43 -11.35
CA GLY A 105 -3.44 12.87 -11.81
C GLY A 105 -2.29 11.94 -11.44
N MET A 106 -2.53 10.64 -11.21
CA MET A 106 -1.45 9.71 -10.84
C MET A 106 -0.59 9.36 -12.05
N VAL A 107 0.56 10.01 -12.19
CA VAL A 107 1.47 9.96 -13.35
C VAL A 107 2.09 8.57 -13.62
N THR A 108 2.20 7.73 -12.60
CA THR A 108 2.71 6.36 -12.70
C THR A 108 1.63 5.34 -13.04
N GLY A 109 0.37 5.80 -13.16
CA GLY A 109 -0.77 4.98 -13.58
C GLY A 109 -1.17 3.90 -12.58
N SER A 110 -0.88 4.08 -11.29
CA SER A 110 -1.18 3.08 -10.27
C SER A 110 -1.43 3.66 -8.90
N PHE A 111 -2.31 3.00 -8.13
CA PHE A 111 -2.55 3.28 -6.70
C PHE A 111 -1.30 3.18 -5.81
N LYS A 112 -0.19 2.64 -6.35
CA LYS A 112 1.12 2.62 -5.69
C LYS A 112 1.66 4.02 -5.38
N GLU A 113 1.18 5.06 -6.06
CA GLU A 113 1.47 6.44 -5.67
C GLU A 113 0.94 6.78 -4.28
N CYS A 114 -0.26 6.30 -3.90
CA CYS A 114 -0.79 6.56 -2.57
C CYS A 114 0.12 5.98 -1.48
N GLU A 115 0.71 4.81 -1.74
CA GLU A 115 1.73 4.21 -0.87
C GLU A 115 2.98 5.07 -0.79
N ALA A 116 3.55 5.42 -1.95
CA ALA A 116 4.81 6.15 -2.02
C ALA A 116 4.69 7.53 -1.37
N TYR A 117 3.63 8.29 -1.66
CA TYR A 117 3.40 9.60 -1.06
C TYR A 117 3.18 9.54 0.45
N SER A 118 2.41 8.56 0.94
CA SER A 118 2.17 8.40 2.38
C SER A 118 3.45 7.98 3.13
N VAL A 119 4.17 6.97 2.62
CA VAL A 119 5.42 6.48 3.20
C VAL A 119 6.49 7.58 3.19
N CYS A 120 6.69 8.25 2.06
CA CYS A 120 7.71 9.30 1.93
C CYS A 120 7.39 10.54 2.79
N ALA A 121 6.11 10.84 2.99
CA ALA A 121 5.67 11.94 3.85
C ALA A 121 5.76 11.63 5.34
N ARG A 122 5.90 10.35 5.72
CA ARG A 122 6.19 9.93 7.11
C ARG A 122 7.63 10.26 7.53
N MET A 123 8.54 10.48 6.58
CA MET A 123 9.88 11.01 6.86
C MET A 123 9.79 12.51 7.07
N ASP A 124 10.24 13.01 8.22
CA ASP A 124 10.39 14.45 8.42
C ASP A 124 11.66 15.00 7.75
N ASP A 125 11.84 16.32 7.80
CA ASP A 125 12.98 16.98 7.16
C ASP A 125 14.34 16.64 7.80
N ASN A 126 14.35 16.05 9.00
CA ASN A 126 15.56 15.63 9.71
C ASN A 126 15.84 14.13 9.53
N PHE A 127 15.00 13.40 8.79
CA PHE A 127 15.16 11.98 8.56
C PHE A 127 16.41 11.70 7.73
N LYS A 128 17.41 11.02 8.34
CA LYS A 128 18.74 10.82 7.74
C LYS A 128 18.90 9.51 6.97
N GLY A 129 17.92 8.63 7.03
CA GLY A 129 18.01 7.32 6.39
C GLY A 129 17.76 7.36 4.89
N ILE A 130 18.32 6.37 4.18
CA ILE A 130 18.05 6.08 2.78
C ILE A 130 16.99 4.99 2.73
N LEU A 131 15.87 5.28 2.07
CA LEU A 131 14.79 4.31 1.91
C LEU A 131 15.25 3.14 1.04
N VAL A 132 15.00 1.92 1.48
CA VAL A 132 15.28 0.70 0.71
C VAL A 132 13.97 0.05 0.28
N VAL A 133 13.81 -0.14 -1.03
CA VAL A 133 12.67 -0.84 -1.63
C VAL A 133 13.18 -1.91 -2.59
N ALA A 134 12.77 -3.15 -2.36
CA ALA A 134 12.95 -4.25 -3.31
C ALA A 134 11.65 -4.44 -4.10
N SER A 135 11.63 -4.03 -5.36
CA SER A 135 10.49 -4.22 -6.26
C SER A 135 10.87 -3.97 -7.71
N ALA A 136 10.14 -4.59 -8.66
CA ALA A 136 10.36 -4.40 -10.09
C ALA A 136 9.04 -4.15 -10.86
N GLY A 137 8.07 -3.55 -10.19
CA GLY A 137 6.75 -3.24 -10.77
C GLY A 137 6.24 -1.87 -10.34
N ASN A 138 4.90 -1.73 -10.25
CA ASN A 138 4.25 -0.45 -9.93
C ASN A 138 4.80 0.22 -8.66
N THR A 139 5.17 -0.56 -7.64
CA THR A 139 5.80 -0.03 -6.42
C THR A 139 7.12 0.66 -6.74
N ALA A 140 8.03 0.01 -7.47
CA ALA A 140 9.31 0.60 -7.84
C ALA A 140 9.13 1.87 -8.66
N ARG A 141 8.19 1.87 -9.62
CA ARG A 141 7.87 3.06 -10.43
C ARG A 141 7.36 4.22 -9.57
N ALA A 142 6.40 3.95 -8.69
CA ALA A 142 5.84 4.96 -7.78
C ALA A 142 6.89 5.54 -6.83
N PHE A 143 7.65 4.69 -6.13
CA PHE A 143 8.69 5.16 -5.22
C PHE A 143 9.80 5.91 -5.95
N ALA A 144 10.29 5.41 -7.09
CA ALA A 144 11.29 6.12 -7.89
C ALA A 144 10.81 7.53 -8.28
N ARG A 145 9.59 7.65 -8.80
CA ARG A 145 9.05 8.95 -9.24
C ARG A 145 8.85 9.90 -8.06
N VAL A 146 8.15 9.47 -7.01
CA VAL A 146 7.85 10.30 -5.82
C VAL A 146 9.13 10.75 -5.13
N CYS A 147 10.07 9.83 -4.89
CA CYS A 147 11.36 10.17 -4.29
C CYS A 147 12.18 11.11 -5.16
N SER A 148 12.18 10.91 -6.48
CA SER A 148 12.84 11.79 -7.44
C SER A 148 12.25 13.20 -7.44
N ASP A 149 10.92 13.33 -7.46
CA ASP A 149 10.27 14.65 -7.45
C ASP A 149 10.57 15.42 -6.16
N ASN A 150 10.53 14.71 -5.03
CA ASN A 150 10.65 15.31 -3.69
C ASN A 150 12.06 15.25 -3.10
N SER A 151 13.07 14.88 -3.89
CA SER A 151 14.49 14.80 -3.49
C SER A 151 14.75 13.92 -2.27
N ILE A 152 14.03 12.79 -2.18
CA ILE A 152 14.14 11.81 -1.10
C ILE A 152 15.15 10.74 -1.52
N PRO A 153 16.17 10.43 -0.71
CA PRO A 153 17.12 9.36 -1.00
C PRO A 153 16.44 7.98 -1.04
N LEU A 154 16.60 7.27 -2.15
CA LEU A 154 16.02 5.95 -2.37
C LEU A 154 17.08 5.01 -2.96
N LEU A 155 17.14 3.79 -2.43
CA LEU A 155 17.90 2.69 -2.99
C LEU A 155 16.95 1.57 -3.40
N LEU A 156 16.81 1.38 -4.71
CA LEU A 156 15.99 0.34 -5.32
C LEU A 156 16.80 -0.92 -5.58
N PHE A 157 16.25 -2.06 -5.21
CA PHE A 157 16.77 -3.38 -5.57
C PHE A 157 15.82 -4.05 -6.57
N VAL A 158 16.36 -4.37 -7.75
CA VAL A 158 15.57 -4.90 -8.88
C VAL A 158 16.30 -6.06 -9.55
N PRO A 159 15.62 -7.06 -10.12
CA PRO A 159 16.27 -8.00 -11.03
C PRO A 159 16.62 -7.29 -12.35
N ARG A 160 17.82 -7.50 -12.88
CA ARG A 160 18.27 -6.88 -14.15
C ARG A 160 17.31 -7.17 -15.31
N ASP A 161 16.78 -8.38 -15.35
CA ASP A 161 15.89 -8.83 -16.44
C ASP A 161 14.50 -8.16 -16.38
N ASN A 162 14.17 -7.48 -15.29
CA ASN A 162 12.94 -6.71 -15.13
C ASN A 162 13.12 -5.21 -15.36
N LEU A 163 14.30 -4.71 -15.75
CA LEU A 163 14.51 -3.26 -15.94
C LEU A 163 13.55 -2.65 -16.97
N ASN A 164 13.16 -3.40 -17.99
CA ASN A 164 12.24 -2.94 -19.02
C ASN A 164 10.81 -2.66 -18.51
N SER A 165 10.44 -3.13 -17.30
CA SER A 165 9.15 -2.79 -16.70
C SER A 165 9.14 -1.42 -16.01
N LEU A 166 10.32 -0.80 -15.84
CA LEU A 166 10.52 0.49 -15.17
C LEU A 166 10.55 1.62 -16.19
N GLU A 167 9.39 1.90 -16.77
CA GLU A 167 9.21 3.03 -17.67
C GLU A 167 8.87 4.29 -16.88
N PHE A 168 9.58 5.39 -17.18
CA PHE A 168 9.37 6.69 -16.56
C PHE A 168 9.10 7.74 -17.65
N GLY A 169 8.08 8.57 -17.46
CA GLY A 169 7.76 9.66 -18.40
C GLY A 169 8.79 10.79 -18.44
N SER A 170 9.68 10.86 -17.45
CA SER A 170 10.78 11.84 -17.38
C SER A 170 11.97 11.26 -16.62
N PRO A 171 13.19 11.79 -16.82
CA PRO A 171 14.37 11.32 -16.11
C PRO A 171 14.21 11.31 -14.58
N ILE A 172 14.81 10.31 -13.94
CA ILE A 172 14.87 10.15 -12.49
C ILE A 172 16.10 10.87 -11.94
N LYS A 173 15.94 11.64 -10.86
CA LYS A 173 17.02 12.42 -10.24
C LYS A 173 18.06 11.51 -9.55
N PRO A 174 19.31 11.96 -9.37
CA PRO A 174 20.40 11.17 -8.76
C PRO A 174 20.18 10.74 -7.30
N CYS A 175 19.18 11.27 -6.61
CA CYS A 175 18.82 10.83 -5.24
C CYS A 175 18.20 9.42 -5.22
N VAL A 176 17.72 8.94 -6.36
CA VAL A 176 17.25 7.57 -6.54
C VAL A 176 18.36 6.76 -7.19
N LYS A 177 18.85 5.75 -6.48
CA LYS A 177 19.86 4.80 -6.96
C LYS A 177 19.24 3.42 -7.09
N MET A 178 19.78 2.63 -8.00
CA MET A 178 19.29 1.29 -8.27
C MET A 178 20.45 0.30 -8.27
N ILE A 179 20.27 -0.82 -7.59
CA ILE A 179 21.17 -1.96 -7.58
C ILE A 179 20.41 -3.12 -8.21
N CYS A 180 21.01 -3.72 -9.24
CA CYS A 180 20.41 -4.83 -9.96
C CYS A 180 21.04 -6.15 -9.52
N ALA A 181 20.22 -7.16 -9.26
CA ALA A 181 20.70 -8.54 -9.32
C ALA A 181 21.08 -8.85 -10.77
N GLU A 182 22.21 -9.51 -11.02
CA GLU A 182 22.66 -9.85 -12.37
C GLU A 182 21.64 -10.71 -13.13
N THR A 183 21.77 -10.78 -14.46
CA THR A 183 20.88 -11.59 -15.31
C THR A 183 20.78 -13.03 -14.81
N GLY A 184 19.57 -13.56 -14.76
CA GLY A 184 19.23 -14.85 -14.13
C GLY A 184 18.86 -14.76 -12.65
N GLY A 185 19.13 -13.63 -11.99
CA GLY A 185 18.61 -13.33 -10.65
C GLY A 185 17.14 -12.95 -10.70
N ASP A 186 16.40 -13.26 -9.62
CA ASP A 186 14.97 -13.00 -9.52
C ASP A 186 14.61 -12.09 -8.34
N TYR A 187 13.31 -11.98 -8.04
CA TYR A 187 12.81 -11.14 -6.95
C TYR A 187 13.34 -11.55 -5.58
N PHE A 188 13.59 -12.84 -5.37
CA PHE A 188 14.21 -13.37 -4.15
C PHE A 188 15.62 -12.81 -3.97
N ASP A 189 16.42 -12.75 -5.04
CA ASP A 189 17.76 -12.18 -5.00
C ASP A 189 17.72 -10.67 -4.67
N ALA A 190 16.81 -9.93 -5.30
CA ALA A 190 16.62 -8.51 -5.02
C ALA A 190 16.23 -8.27 -3.55
N ILE A 191 15.32 -9.08 -2.99
CA ILE A 191 14.97 -9.03 -1.56
C ILE A 191 16.21 -9.32 -0.70
N ARG A 192 16.94 -10.41 -1.00
CA ARG A 192 18.11 -10.81 -0.23
C ARG A 192 19.18 -9.72 -0.20
N MET A 193 19.48 -9.11 -1.34
CA MET A 193 20.41 -7.99 -1.44
C MET A 193 19.94 -6.77 -0.65
N SER A 194 18.63 -6.45 -0.71
CA SER A 194 18.05 -5.35 0.05
C SER A 194 18.14 -5.57 1.57
N ASN A 195 17.89 -6.80 2.03
CA ASN A 195 18.02 -7.19 3.42
C ASN A 195 19.47 -7.11 3.90
N ALA A 196 20.43 -7.52 3.06
CA ALA A 196 21.85 -7.39 3.36
C ALA A 196 22.29 -5.93 3.49
N ALA A 197 21.76 -5.02 2.65
CA ALA A 197 22.04 -3.59 2.77
C ALA A 197 21.49 -3.00 4.08
N VAL A 198 20.24 -3.31 4.42
CA VAL A 198 19.59 -2.86 5.68
C VAL A 198 20.32 -3.41 6.91
N ALA A 199 20.70 -4.70 6.90
CA ALA A 199 21.44 -5.30 8.01
C ALA A 199 22.89 -4.77 8.14
N GLY A 200 23.47 -4.29 7.04
CA GLY A 200 24.84 -3.81 7.00
C GLY A 200 25.05 -2.37 7.47
N SER A 201 23.98 -1.56 7.59
CA SER A 201 24.09 -0.17 8.06
C SER A 201 22.75 0.41 8.49
N ASP A 202 22.75 1.09 9.65
CA ASP A 202 21.61 1.87 10.15
C ASP A 202 21.22 3.05 9.24
N LEU A 203 22.05 3.37 8.24
CA LEU A 203 21.72 4.36 7.21
C LEU A 203 20.58 3.87 6.31
N PHE A 204 20.44 2.56 6.10
CA PHE A 204 19.48 1.97 5.18
C PHE A 204 18.23 1.51 5.92
N ILE A 205 17.08 2.07 5.54
CA ILE A 205 15.82 1.81 6.23
C ILE A 205 14.87 1.07 5.31
N ALA A 206 14.44 -0.11 5.73
CA ALA A 206 13.46 -0.90 4.99
C ALA A 206 12.13 -0.15 4.89
N GLU A 207 11.53 -0.15 3.70
CA GLU A 207 10.19 0.38 3.50
C GLU A 207 9.13 -0.38 4.30
N GLY A 208 9.35 -1.67 4.59
CA GLY A 208 8.57 -2.43 5.57
C GLY A 208 7.34 -3.16 5.02
N GLY A 209 7.01 -3.02 3.73
CA GLY A 209 5.97 -3.81 3.11
C GLY A 209 4.60 -3.60 3.75
N ALA A 210 3.86 -4.69 3.92
CA ALA A 210 2.58 -4.66 4.60
C ALA A 210 2.67 -4.28 6.08
N LYS A 211 3.85 -4.30 6.71
CA LYS A 211 4.03 -3.91 8.11
C LYS A 211 4.03 -2.39 8.30
N ASN A 212 4.39 -1.64 7.27
CA ASN A 212 4.42 -0.18 7.33
C ASN A 212 3.00 0.39 7.31
N ILE A 213 2.59 1.03 8.42
CA ILE A 213 1.27 1.66 8.55
C ILE A 213 1.02 2.72 7.46
N ALA A 214 2.04 3.50 7.08
CA ALA A 214 1.90 4.54 6.08
C ALA A 214 1.58 3.96 4.71
N ARG A 215 2.14 2.78 4.41
CA ARG A 215 1.82 2.07 3.17
C ARG A 215 0.34 1.72 3.12
N ARG A 216 -0.16 1.10 4.19
CA ARG A 216 -1.57 0.68 4.27
C ARG A 216 -2.51 1.88 4.30
N ASP A 217 -2.20 2.90 5.09
CA ASP A 217 -3.01 4.13 5.17
C ASP A 217 -3.01 4.91 3.85
N GLY A 218 -1.89 4.89 3.12
CA GLY A 218 -1.84 5.38 1.74
C GLY A 218 -2.82 4.62 0.86
N MET A 219 -2.77 3.29 0.83
CA MET A 219 -3.72 2.48 0.04
C MET A 219 -5.19 2.69 0.47
N ALA A 220 -5.42 2.86 1.78
CA ALA A 220 -6.73 3.06 2.39
C ALA A 220 -7.46 4.29 1.84
N THR A 221 -6.73 5.29 1.31
CA THR A 221 -7.33 6.46 0.64
C THR A 221 -8.24 6.09 -0.52
N THR A 222 -8.10 4.90 -1.12
CA THR A 222 -9.04 4.36 -2.12
C THR A 222 -10.46 4.19 -1.51
N VAL A 223 -10.54 3.69 -0.28
CA VAL A 223 -11.80 3.58 0.47
C VAL A 223 -12.22 4.92 1.05
N LEU A 224 -11.27 5.76 1.48
CA LEU A 224 -11.61 7.11 1.97
C LEU A 224 -12.29 7.95 0.87
N SER A 225 -11.73 7.95 -0.34
CA SER A 225 -12.35 8.54 -1.52
C SER A 225 -13.74 7.95 -1.79
N ALA A 226 -13.87 6.62 -1.77
CA ALA A 226 -15.15 5.97 -2.04
C ALA A 226 -16.22 6.34 -1.02
N VAL A 227 -15.94 6.23 0.27
CA VAL A 227 -16.92 6.46 1.33
C VAL A 227 -17.32 7.94 1.40
N THR A 228 -16.38 8.86 1.22
CA THR A 228 -16.68 10.29 1.24
C THR A 228 -17.51 10.74 0.03
N GLU A 229 -17.29 10.13 -1.14
CA GLU A 229 -18.10 10.37 -2.35
C GLU A 229 -19.48 9.69 -2.27
N ILE A 230 -19.54 8.44 -1.79
CA ILE A 230 -20.77 7.64 -1.69
C ILE A 230 -21.68 8.12 -0.55
N GLY A 231 -21.09 8.63 0.53
CA GLY A 231 -21.78 9.03 1.76
C GLY A 231 -22.10 7.87 2.71
N ARG A 232 -21.55 6.66 2.49
CA ARG A 232 -21.67 5.49 3.37
C ARG A 232 -20.58 4.46 3.10
N ILE A 233 -20.36 3.56 4.06
CA ILE A 233 -19.51 2.37 3.86
C ILE A 233 -20.15 1.45 2.79
N PRO A 234 -19.42 1.02 1.75
CA PRO A 234 -19.91 0.08 0.74
C PRO A 234 -20.22 -1.31 1.32
N ASP A 235 -21.24 -1.99 0.80
CA ASP A 235 -21.56 -3.37 1.21
C ASP A 235 -20.52 -4.40 0.72
N ALA A 236 -19.83 -4.09 -0.38
CA ALA A 236 -18.81 -4.95 -0.96
C ALA A 236 -17.69 -4.12 -1.59
N TYR A 237 -16.45 -4.59 -1.40
CA TYR A 237 -15.24 -4.00 -1.98
C TYR A 237 -14.50 -5.05 -2.78
N PHE A 238 -14.27 -4.78 -4.07
CA PHE A 238 -13.64 -5.71 -5.00
C PHE A 238 -12.21 -5.31 -5.30
N GLN A 239 -11.26 -6.24 -5.16
CA GLN A 239 -9.85 -5.96 -5.48
C GLN A 239 -9.09 -7.22 -5.90
N ALA A 240 -8.33 -7.12 -6.99
CA ALA A 240 -7.34 -8.13 -7.33
C ALA A 240 -6.14 -8.06 -6.34
N VAL A 241 -5.72 -9.19 -5.79
CA VAL A 241 -4.73 -9.26 -4.72
C VAL A 241 -3.48 -10.03 -5.12
N GLY A 242 -2.31 -9.46 -4.78
CA GLY A 242 -1.04 -10.17 -4.75
C GLY A 242 -0.60 -10.45 -3.33
N SER A 243 -0.28 -9.39 -2.58
CA SER A 243 0.07 -9.48 -1.16
C SER A 243 -1.13 -9.35 -0.21
N GLY A 244 -2.32 -9.00 -0.70
CA GLY A 244 -3.47 -8.71 0.15
C GLY A 244 -3.42 -7.38 0.92
N THR A 245 -2.30 -6.63 0.84
CA THR A 245 -2.10 -5.40 1.62
C THR A 245 -3.16 -4.32 1.35
N GLY A 246 -3.62 -4.20 0.10
CA GLY A 246 -4.70 -3.27 -0.26
C GLY A 246 -6.05 -3.67 0.35
N ALA A 247 -6.31 -4.96 0.49
CA ALA A 247 -7.55 -5.47 1.08
C ALA A 247 -7.54 -5.27 2.60
N ILE A 248 -6.38 -5.50 3.24
CA ILE A 248 -6.16 -5.16 4.65
C ILE A 248 -6.37 -3.66 4.87
N ALA A 249 -5.77 -2.81 4.04
CA ALA A 249 -5.94 -1.37 4.11
C ALA A 249 -7.41 -0.93 3.94
N ALA A 250 -8.13 -1.54 3.00
CA ALA A 250 -9.54 -1.28 2.79
C ALA A 250 -10.39 -1.62 4.03
N TRP A 251 -10.13 -2.77 4.64
CA TRP A 251 -10.79 -3.17 5.90
C TRP A 251 -10.47 -2.22 7.05
N GLU A 252 -9.19 -1.87 7.24
CA GLU A 252 -8.77 -0.93 8.27
C GLU A 252 -9.41 0.46 8.11
N ALA A 253 -9.68 0.89 6.87
CA ALA A 253 -10.42 2.12 6.58
C ALA A 253 -11.90 2.03 6.95
N ALA A 254 -12.56 0.90 6.64
CA ALA A 254 -13.96 0.70 6.98
C ALA A 254 -14.19 0.65 8.50
N VAL A 255 -13.30 0.00 9.25
CA VAL A 255 -13.30 0.03 10.73
C VAL A 255 -13.15 1.46 11.26
N ARG A 256 -12.30 2.29 10.64
CA ARG A 256 -12.18 3.72 11.00
C ARG A 256 -13.44 4.52 10.70
N PHE A 257 -14.12 4.26 9.58
CA PHE A 257 -15.39 4.92 9.26
C PHE A 257 -16.56 4.49 10.13
N GLU A 258 -16.59 3.24 10.59
CA GLU A 258 -17.54 2.79 11.59
C GLU A 258 -17.33 3.55 12.91
N ALA A 259 -16.08 3.74 13.32
CA ALA A 259 -15.73 4.54 14.51
C ALA A 259 -16.01 6.06 14.34
N ASP A 260 -15.94 6.59 13.12
CA ASP A 260 -16.36 7.97 12.79
C ASP A 260 -17.87 8.19 13.07
N GLY A 261 -18.67 7.16 12.80
CA GLY A 261 -20.09 7.08 13.15
C GLY A 261 -21.05 7.77 12.18
N ARG A 262 -20.55 8.53 11.19
CA ARG A 262 -21.40 9.24 10.22
C ARG A 262 -21.76 8.42 8.97
N PHE A 263 -21.06 7.31 8.71
CA PHE A 263 -21.13 6.58 7.43
C PHE A 263 -21.82 5.19 7.53
N GLY A 264 -22.42 4.89 8.68
CA GLY A 264 -23.10 3.62 8.98
C GLY A 264 -22.15 2.53 9.49
N ASP A 265 -22.74 1.38 9.86
CA ASP A 265 -22.01 0.23 10.37
C ASP A 265 -21.17 -0.46 9.28
N ASN A 266 -20.05 -1.07 9.67
CA ASN A 266 -19.19 -1.77 8.73
C ASN A 266 -19.76 -3.16 8.37
N ASN A 267 -20.58 -3.20 7.32
CA ASN A 267 -21.07 -4.43 6.70
C ASN A 267 -20.28 -4.80 5.43
N MET A 268 -19.10 -4.21 5.20
CA MET A 268 -18.35 -4.35 3.96
C MET A 268 -17.81 -5.77 3.81
N ARG A 269 -18.05 -6.40 2.66
CA ARG A 269 -17.47 -7.69 2.29
C ARG A 269 -16.29 -7.50 1.35
N LEU A 270 -15.12 -7.99 1.73
CA LEU A 270 -13.96 -8.02 0.84
C LEU A 270 -14.13 -9.13 -0.20
N MET A 271 -14.20 -8.75 -1.46
CA MET A 271 -14.27 -9.65 -2.61
C MET A 271 -12.92 -9.61 -3.33
N VAL A 272 -12.01 -10.48 -2.92
CA VAL A 272 -10.64 -10.52 -3.45
C VAL A 272 -10.47 -11.57 -4.54
N SER A 273 -9.62 -11.30 -5.54
CA SER A 273 -9.37 -12.24 -6.65
C SER A 273 -7.87 -12.44 -6.91
N GLN A 274 -7.51 -13.67 -7.30
CA GLN A 274 -6.16 -14.06 -7.73
C GLN A 274 -6.19 -14.63 -9.15
N ASN A 275 -5.04 -14.63 -9.82
CA ASN A 275 -4.94 -15.13 -11.19
C ASN A 275 -4.55 -16.62 -11.22
N VAL A 276 -5.37 -17.44 -11.87
CA VAL A 276 -5.03 -18.84 -12.19
C VAL A 276 -3.76 -18.88 -13.06
N PRO A 277 -2.82 -19.83 -12.83
CA PRO A 277 -2.92 -20.94 -11.87
C PRO A 277 -2.42 -20.65 -10.44
N PHE A 278 -1.99 -19.43 -10.11
CA PHE A 278 -1.43 -19.10 -8.80
C PHE A 278 -2.50 -18.53 -7.85
N THR A 279 -3.21 -19.40 -7.12
CA THR A 279 -4.35 -19.03 -6.25
C THR A 279 -4.22 -19.41 -4.75
N PRO A 280 -3.04 -19.33 -4.13
CA PRO A 280 -2.82 -19.88 -2.78
C PRO A 280 -3.67 -19.25 -1.67
N MET A 281 -4.11 -17.98 -1.78
CA MET A 281 -5.02 -17.39 -0.78
C MET A 281 -6.43 -17.97 -0.91
N ALA A 282 -6.90 -18.17 -2.14
CA ALA A 282 -8.19 -18.81 -2.37
C ALA A 282 -8.18 -20.26 -1.89
N ASP A 283 -7.09 -20.99 -2.15
CA ASP A 283 -6.92 -22.38 -1.71
C ASP A 283 -6.84 -22.46 -0.18
N SER A 284 -6.10 -21.56 0.47
CA SER A 284 -6.02 -21.46 1.93
C SER A 284 -7.37 -21.14 2.57
N LEU A 285 -8.15 -20.22 1.96
CA LEU A 285 -9.49 -19.87 2.43
C LEU A 285 -10.46 -21.05 2.27
N ALA A 286 -10.43 -21.74 1.13
CA ALA A 286 -11.28 -22.89 0.85
C ALA A 286 -11.01 -24.06 1.80
N ALA A 287 -9.75 -24.20 2.25
CA ALA A 287 -9.34 -25.18 3.25
C ALA A 287 -9.61 -24.75 4.70
N ASP A 288 -10.14 -23.54 4.93
CA ASP A 288 -10.29 -22.91 6.24
C ASP A 288 -8.99 -22.94 7.07
N SER A 289 -7.87 -22.63 6.40
CA SER A 289 -6.54 -22.73 7.00
C SER A 289 -5.97 -21.36 7.33
N ARG A 290 -5.64 -21.15 8.61
CA ARG A 290 -4.83 -20.00 9.05
C ARG A 290 -3.38 -20.09 8.55
N ASP A 291 -2.88 -21.30 8.32
CA ASP A 291 -1.59 -21.49 7.66
C ASP A 291 -1.72 -21.23 6.17
N PHE A 292 -0.75 -20.51 5.61
CA PHE A 292 -0.77 -20.17 4.18
C PHE A 292 -0.35 -21.39 3.35
N ILE A 293 -1.34 -21.99 2.69
CA ILE A 293 -1.16 -23.14 1.80
C ILE A 293 -0.61 -22.63 0.47
N ILE A 294 0.63 -22.99 0.18
CA ILE A 294 1.30 -22.70 -1.09
C ILE A 294 2.02 -23.96 -1.57
N ALA A 295 2.08 -24.13 -2.89
CA ALA A 295 2.87 -25.20 -3.50
C ALA A 295 4.36 -25.05 -3.14
N ASP A 296 5.13 -26.13 -3.36
CA ASP A 296 6.59 -26.07 -3.26
C ASP A 296 7.19 -25.00 -4.18
N ASP A 297 8.42 -24.58 -3.89
CA ASP A 297 9.05 -23.44 -4.56
C ASP A 297 9.15 -23.57 -6.08
N ASP A 298 9.37 -24.78 -6.59
CA ASP A 298 9.50 -25.02 -8.04
C ASP A 298 8.13 -24.93 -8.72
N THR A 299 7.11 -25.59 -8.15
CA THR A 299 5.73 -25.50 -8.63
C THR A 299 5.20 -24.07 -8.56
N ALA A 300 5.39 -23.39 -7.44
CA ALA A 300 4.97 -22.01 -7.25
C ALA A 300 5.64 -21.09 -8.30
N ARG A 301 6.96 -21.25 -8.52
CA ARG A 301 7.70 -20.48 -9.53
C ARG A 301 7.16 -20.73 -10.94
N SER A 302 6.85 -21.97 -11.29
CA SER A 302 6.24 -22.31 -12.59
C SER A 302 4.89 -21.60 -12.75
N GLN A 303 4.00 -21.74 -11.77
CA GLN A 303 2.68 -21.10 -11.79
C GLN A 303 2.78 -19.57 -11.91
N VAL A 304 3.68 -18.94 -11.16
CA VAL A 304 3.93 -17.49 -11.26
C VAL A 304 4.38 -17.07 -12.67
N ASN A 305 5.19 -17.89 -13.34
CA ASN A 305 5.65 -17.60 -14.70
C ASN A 305 4.53 -17.66 -15.74
N GLU A 306 3.51 -18.50 -15.51
CA GLU A 306 2.33 -18.65 -16.37
C GLU A 306 1.29 -17.54 -16.17
N VAL A 307 1.27 -16.89 -15.00
CA VAL A 307 0.33 -15.80 -14.72
C VAL A 307 0.64 -14.54 -15.54
N THR A 308 -0.38 -14.00 -16.21
CA THR A 308 -0.28 -12.74 -16.97
C THR A 308 0.11 -11.55 -16.07
N ALA A 309 -0.53 -11.41 -14.91
CA ALA A 309 -0.29 -10.31 -13.96
C ALA A 309 0.71 -10.73 -12.86
N LYS A 310 1.99 -10.88 -13.22
CA LYS A 310 3.07 -11.31 -12.30
C LYS A 310 3.23 -10.44 -11.05
N VAL A 311 2.74 -9.20 -11.07
CA VAL A 311 2.74 -8.31 -9.89
C VAL A 311 1.75 -8.74 -8.79
N LEU A 312 0.89 -9.73 -9.07
CA LEU A 312 -0.13 -10.26 -8.18
C LEU A 312 0.22 -11.66 -7.63
N THR A 313 1.49 -12.04 -7.59
CA THR A 313 1.92 -13.40 -7.20
C THR A 313 2.88 -13.40 -6.01
N ASN A 314 2.48 -12.82 -4.88
CA ASN A 314 3.30 -12.87 -3.67
C ASN A 314 3.21 -14.25 -3.01
N ARG A 315 4.38 -14.86 -2.75
CA ARG A 315 4.50 -16.17 -2.08
C ARG A 315 4.43 -16.09 -0.55
N HIS A 316 4.60 -14.90 0.03
CA HIS A 316 4.57 -14.68 1.48
C HIS A 316 3.72 -13.46 1.85
N PRO A 317 2.40 -13.48 1.60
CA PRO A 317 1.52 -12.43 2.07
C PRO A 317 1.35 -12.48 3.61
N PRO A 318 0.97 -11.37 4.26
CA PRO A 318 0.46 -11.38 5.62
C PRO A 318 -0.91 -12.08 5.68
N TRP A 319 -0.91 -13.41 5.63
CA TRP A 319 -2.13 -14.24 5.65
C TRP A 319 -2.62 -14.47 7.09
N GLY A 320 -2.03 -15.43 7.81
CA GLY A 320 -2.48 -15.85 9.14
C GLY A 320 -2.00 -15.01 10.32
N VAL A 321 -1.13 -14.02 10.09
CA VAL A 321 -0.65 -13.10 11.14
C VAL A 321 -1.81 -12.25 11.68
N PRO A 322 -1.90 -11.93 12.98
CA PRO A 322 -2.91 -11.01 13.49
C PRO A 322 -2.91 -9.67 12.75
N GLY A 323 -4.10 -9.24 12.32
CA GLY A 323 -4.30 -8.09 11.43
C GLY A 323 -4.05 -8.37 9.94
N GLY A 324 -3.62 -9.59 9.59
CA GLY A 324 -3.50 -10.10 8.22
C GLY A 324 -4.83 -10.36 7.53
N LEU A 325 -4.79 -11.08 6.42
CA LEU A 325 -5.93 -11.26 5.52
C LEU A 325 -6.94 -12.34 5.97
N TYR A 326 -6.50 -13.37 6.72
CA TYR A 326 -7.36 -14.48 7.17
C TYR A 326 -8.24 -14.13 8.36
#